data_AF-A0A964TYS0-F1
#
_entry.id   AF-A0A964TYS0-F1
#
_cell.length_a   1.000
_cell.length_b   1.000
_cell.length_c   1.000
_cell.angle_alpha   90.00
_cell.angle_beta   90.00
_cell.angle_gamma   90.00
#
_symmetry.space_group_name_H-M   'P 1'
#
loop_
_entity.id
_entity.type
_entity.pdbx_description
1 polymer ?
#
loop_
_entity_poly.entity_id
_entity_poly.type
_entity_poly.pdbx_seq_one_letter_code
_entity_poly.pdbx_strand_id
1 'polypeptide(L)'
;MIRLLPFLLLTLLLAACGGQPPSESTDEPVGEQSQSADGATGSAVETAQDDEAGQQDTGLPEVPGDGVDAERFAAHVQTLASDEFQGRAPGTRGGRMTIDYLVREFSEMGLEPGYGDSYLQPVPMIELTNAERSDISVDLGGERMTLSYPEQMVINSRRLGADPHAVEGSEIVFVGYGIVAPEYDWNDYEGLDVSGKTVVMLVNDPGFATGEEALFNGRAMTYYGRWTYKYEEAARQGAAAALVVHETEPASYPWEVVINSWSGAEFVLASDESAPRVALEGWLTVDAARELFSRAGLDYEAQKERAKQPGFEWVSLDSTATAQVRNDIRRGTSYNVLAEIPGTERPDEAVVYMAHWDHLGRNLARPGSEGIYNGAVDNASGTAGLLELARLNAQAGPAERSQLFAAVTLEEYGLLGSMHYANDPVYPPGQTAAAINMDAMTVLGPTHDVTVIGYGSSELEDILAEAAQRQGRHIEQEPSPEAGYYYRSDHFNLAKIGIPALYAKGGVDHREKGRAYGLEWQAQYRDERYHKTADTYSEDWDLRGVSEDLELLYTVGREVSGSDRWPEWYEGNEFKAIRESSRR
;
A
#
# COMPACT_ATOMS: atom_id res chain seq x y z
N MET A 1 -54.17 28.51 -7.31
CA MET A 1 -54.23 27.85 -8.63
C MET A 1 -53.04 26.92 -8.73
N ILE A 2 -53.28 25.61 -8.85
CA ILE A 2 -52.24 24.58 -8.91
C ILE A 2 -52.10 24.19 -10.39
N ARG A 3 -50.86 24.11 -10.90
CA ARG A 3 -50.57 23.52 -12.21
C ARG A 3 -49.71 22.29 -12.02
N LEU A 4 -50.29 21.12 -12.28
CA LEU A 4 -49.53 19.90 -12.55
C LEU A 4 -48.94 19.98 -13.97
N LEU A 5 -47.78 19.36 -14.18
CA LEU A 5 -47.33 18.85 -15.47
C LEU A 5 -46.96 17.37 -15.27
N PRO A 6 -47.28 16.46 -16.21
CA PRO A 6 -47.16 15.02 -15.99
C PRO A 6 -45.76 14.48 -16.33
N PHE A 7 -45.31 13.49 -15.56
CA PHE A 7 -44.19 12.62 -15.94
C PHE A 7 -44.61 11.70 -17.09
N LEU A 8 -43.73 11.53 -18.08
CA LEU A 8 -43.92 10.57 -19.17
C LEU A 8 -43.26 9.25 -18.78
N LEU A 9 -44.03 8.16 -18.72
CA LEU A 9 -43.49 6.81 -18.58
C LEU A 9 -42.93 6.37 -19.94
N LEU A 10 -41.67 5.90 -19.97
CA LEU A 10 -41.14 5.16 -21.12
C LEU A 10 -40.66 3.78 -20.66
N THR A 11 -41.47 2.77 -20.90
CA THR A 11 -41.10 1.36 -20.78
C THR A 11 -40.46 0.89 -22.08
N LEU A 12 -39.22 0.42 -22.03
CA LEU A 12 -38.65 -0.41 -23.10
C LEU A 12 -38.20 -1.76 -22.51
N LEU A 13 -38.69 -2.84 -23.13
CA LEU A 13 -38.16 -4.18 -22.91
C LEU A 13 -36.83 -4.31 -23.67
N LEU A 14 -35.85 -4.97 -23.06
CA LEU A 14 -34.73 -5.57 -23.79
C LEU A 14 -34.79 -7.09 -23.60
N ALA A 15 -34.91 -7.80 -24.73
CA ALA A 15 -34.99 -9.24 -24.76
C ALA A 15 -33.59 -9.87 -24.71
N ALA A 16 -33.45 -10.94 -23.94
CA ALA A 16 -32.25 -11.76 -23.95
C ALA A 16 -32.19 -12.61 -25.23
N CYS A 17 -31.05 -12.59 -25.92
CA CYS A 17 -30.65 -13.59 -26.91
C CYS A 17 -29.15 -13.81 -26.74
N GLY A 18 -28.76 -14.98 -26.22
CA GLY A 18 -27.36 -15.38 -26.13
C GLY A 18 -26.83 -15.87 -27.48
N GLY A 19 -25.52 -15.77 -27.67
CA GLY A 19 -24.80 -16.38 -28.78
C GLY A 19 -23.59 -17.15 -28.26
N GLN A 20 -23.63 -18.48 -28.36
CA GLN A 20 -22.42 -19.31 -28.22
C GLN A 20 -21.55 -19.13 -29.46
N PRO A 21 -20.21 -19.17 -29.35
CA PRO A 21 -19.35 -19.45 -30.49
C PRO A 21 -19.47 -20.94 -30.91
N PRO A 22 -19.27 -21.28 -32.19
CA PRO A 22 -19.47 -22.64 -32.70
C PRO A 22 -18.32 -23.59 -32.37
N SER A 23 -18.66 -24.87 -32.18
CA SER A 23 -17.76 -26.03 -32.13
C SER A 23 -17.80 -26.82 -33.45
N GLU A 24 -16.95 -27.87 -33.56
CA GLU A 24 -16.83 -28.83 -34.67
C GLU A 24 -16.08 -28.33 -35.93
N SER A 25 -15.44 -29.13 -36.78
CA SER A 25 -14.90 -30.52 -36.74
C SER A 25 -14.08 -30.75 -38.04
N THR A 26 -13.14 -31.69 -38.24
CA THR A 26 -12.28 -32.58 -37.43
C THR A 26 -11.24 -33.17 -38.40
N ASP A 27 -10.02 -33.55 -37.99
CA ASP A 27 -9.23 -34.56 -38.72
C ASP A 27 -8.29 -35.36 -37.80
N GLU A 28 -8.13 -36.65 -38.11
CA GLU A 28 -7.54 -37.68 -37.24
C GLU A 28 -6.20 -38.23 -37.83
N PRO A 29 -5.53 -39.29 -37.30
CA PRO A 29 -4.10 -39.22 -37.04
C PRO A 29 -3.22 -39.91 -38.08
N VAL A 30 -1.92 -39.58 -38.07
CA VAL A 30 -0.86 -40.41 -38.68
C VAL A 30 0.22 -40.67 -37.63
N GLY A 31 0.51 -41.94 -37.38
CA GLY A 31 1.57 -42.40 -36.47
C GLY A 31 2.86 -42.79 -37.20
N GLU A 32 3.73 -43.46 -36.45
CA GLU A 32 5.09 -43.91 -36.83
C GLU A 32 6.13 -42.77 -36.93
N GLN A 33 7.38 -42.93 -36.46
CA GLN A 33 8.06 -44.13 -35.95
C GLN A 33 9.15 -43.74 -34.93
N SER A 34 9.43 -44.63 -33.98
CA SER A 34 10.53 -44.50 -33.03
C SER A 34 11.88 -44.87 -33.67
N GLN A 35 12.95 -44.17 -33.29
CA GLN A 35 14.30 -44.76 -33.28
C GLN A 35 15.02 -44.39 -31.98
N SER A 36 15.61 -45.40 -31.36
CA SER A 36 16.34 -45.35 -30.10
C SER A 36 17.85 -45.23 -30.33
N ALA A 37 18.57 -44.75 -29.32
CA ALA A 37 20.00 -44.97 -29.16
C ALA A 37 20.33 -45.13 -27.66
N ASP A 38 20.45 -46.38 -27.21
CA ASP A 38 20.92 -46.76 -25.87
C ASP A 38 22.46 -46.65 -25.73
N GLY A 39 22.95 -46.51 -24.49
CA GLY A 39 24.38 -46.61 -24.16
C GLY A 39 24.82 -45.70 -23.02
N ALA A 40 24.36 -45.82 -21.76
CA ALA A 40 24.47 -46.93 -20.80
C ALA A 40 25.75 -46.91 -19.92
N THR A 41 25.58 -47.38 -18.67
CA THR A 41 26.56 -47.55 -17.56
C THR A 41 26.91 -46.28 -16.75
N GLY A 42 26.80 -46.28 -15.41
CA GLY A 42 26.18 -47.31 -14.56
C GLY A 42 26.20 -47.04 -13.04
N SER A 43 25.23 -47.67 -12.37
CA SER A 43 25.23 -48.19 -10.98
C SER A 43 25.95 -47.41 -9.86
N ALA A 44 25.16 -46.83 -8.96
CA ALA A 44 25.14 -47.25 -7.56
C ALA A 44 23.74 -47.00 -6.98
N VAL A 45 23.13 -48.04 -6.37
CA VAL A 45 21.93 -47.87 -5.53
C VAL A 45 22.45 -47.86 -4.11
N GLU A 46 22.42 -46.69 -3.48
CA GLU A 46 22.70 -46.55 -2.05
C GLU A 46 21.39 -46.18 -1.35
N THR A 47 21.06 -46.94 -0.31
CA THR A 47 19.79 -46.83 0.40
C THR A 47 19.78 -45.55 1.23
N ALA A 48 18.95 -44.58 0.86
CA ALA A 48 18.62 -43.48 1.76
C ALA A 48 18.04 -44.06 3.05
N GLN A 49 18.76 -43.85 4.15
CA GLN A 49 18.23 -44.05 5.49
C GLN A 49 17.39 -42.82 5.84
N ASP A 50 16.39 -43.00 6.70
CA ASP A 50 15.60 -41.89 7.24
C ASP A 50 16.51 -41.01 8.11
N ASP A 51 17.10 -39.96 7.54
CA ASP A 51 17.72 -38.88 8.30
C ASP A 51 16.58 -37.98 8.81
N GLU A 52 16.24 -38.14 10.08
CA GLU A 52 15.44 -37.16 10.82
C GLU A 52 16.11 -35.78 10.65
N ALA A 53 15.39 -34.83 10.06
CA ALA A 53 15.88 -33.48 9.86
C ALA A 53 16.12 -32.82 11.23
N GLY A 54 17.36 -32.91 11.70
CA GLY A 54 17.78 -32.34 12.98
C GLY A 54 17.50 -30.85 12.99
N GLN A 55 16.49 -30.47 13.79
CA GLN A 55 16.06 -29.09 13.98
C GLN A 55 17.27 -28.30 14.49
N GLN A 56 17.87 -27.47 13.62
CA GLN A 56 19.02 -26.67 14.01
C GLN A 56 18.54 -25.61 15.01
N ASP A 57 19.18 -25.57 16.17
CA ASP A 57 18.99 -24.49 17.14
C ASP A 57 19.54 -23.19 16.52
N THR A 58 18.65 -22.39 15.94
CA THR A 58 19.01 -21.11 15.31
C THR A 58 19.17 -19.98 16.33
N GLY A 59 19.00 -20.22 17.63
CA GLY A 59 19.06 -19.21 18.68
C GLY A 59 17.87 -18.24 18.75
N LEU A 60 17.02 -18.16 17.72
CA LEU A 60 15.81 -17.33 17.71
C LEU A 60 14.83 -17.69 18.86
N PRO A 61 14.01 -16.73 19.33
CA PRO A 61 13.08 -16.93 20.44
C PRO A 61 11.98 -17.95 20.16
N GLU A 62 11.63 -18.72 21.18
CA GLU A 62 10.46 -19.61 21.18
C GLU A 62 9.15 -18.82 21.37
N VAL A 63 8.08 -19.31 20.75
CA VAL A 63 6.72 -18.77 20.93
C VAL A 63 6.19 -19.17 22.32
N PRO A 64 5.64 -18.23 23.11
CA PRO A 64 5.22 -18.50 24.48
C PRO A 64 3.86 -19.21 24.56
N GLY A 65 3.74 -20.12 25.52
CA GLY A 65 2.48 -20.81 25.83
C GLY A 65 2.03 -21.76 24.71
N ASP A 66 0.75 -21.67 24.35
CA ASP A 66 0.13 -22.48 23.30
C ASP A 66 0.14 -21.78 21.91
N GLY A 67 0.96 -20.74 21.74
CA GLY A 67 1.09 -20.01 20.47
C GLY A 67 -0.13 -19.15 20.10
N VAL A 68 -0.39 -19.01 18.81
CA VAL A 68 -1.51 -18.22 18.27
C VAL A 68 -2.78 -19.07 18.14
N ASP A 69 -3.78 -18.73 18.93
CA ASP A 69 -5.08 -19.40 18.94
C ASP A 69 -5.98 -18.84 17.84
N ALA A 70 -6.29 -19.67 16.85
CA ALA A 70 -7.13 -19.32 15.72
C ALA A 70 -8.57 -18.94 16.13
N GLU A 71 -9.13 -19.52 17.21
CA GLU A 71 -10.47 -19.18 17.70
C GLU A 71 -10.49 -17.79 18.33
N ARG A 72 -9.43 -17.43 19.08
CA ARG A 72 -9.28 -16.10 19.68
C ARG A 72 -9.04 -15.03 18.61
N PHE A 73 -8.17 -15.30 17.64
CA PHE A 73 -8.00 -14.44 16.46
C PHE A 73 -9.33 -14.24 15.73
N ALA A 74 -10.07 -15.32 15.46
CA ALA A 74 -11.38 -15.25 14.81
C ALA A 74 -12.38 -14.38 15.61
N ALA A 75 -12.41 -14.49 16.94
CA ALA A 75 -13.28 -13.69 17.80
C ALA A 75 -12.97 -12.19 17.73
N HIS A 76 -11.69 -11.81 17.65
CA HIS A 76 -11.28 -10.42 17.40
C HIS A 76 -11.80 -9.92 16.04
N VAL A 77 -11.56 -10.68 14.96
CA VAL A 77 -12.04 -10.30 13.61
C VAL A 77 -13.57 -10.21 13.55
N GLN A 78 -14.30 -11.21 14.06
CA GLN A 78 -15.76 -11.21 14.12
C GLN A 78 -16.32 -9.99 14.84
N THR A 79 -15.68 -9.57 15.94
CA THR A 79 -16.10 -8.40 16.71
C THR A 79 -15.87 -7.11 15.91
N LEU A 80 -14.63 -6.90 15.45
CA LEU A 80 -14.22 -5.70 14.72
C LEU A 80 -14.98 -5.53 13.40
N ALA A 81 -15.18 -6.62 12.65
CA ALA A 81 -15.90 -6.64 11.38
C ALA A 81 -17.42 -6.81 11.52
N SER A 82 -17.98 -6.75 12.73
CA SER A 82 -19.42 -6.85 12.93
C SER A 82 -20.19 -5.63 12.42
N ASP A 83 -21.46 -5.83 12.07
CA ASP A 83 -22.38 -4.75 11.70
C ASP A 83 -22.54 -3.68 12.80
N GLU A 84 -22.32 -4.06 14.06
CA GLU A 84 -22.37 -3.13 15.19
C GLU A 84 -21.22 -2.12 15.15
N PHE A 85 -20.05 -2.54 14.64
CA PHE A 85 -18.87 -1.71 14.42
C PHE A 85 -18.96 -0.91 13.11
N GLN A 86 -20.01 -1.09 12.30
CA GLN A 86 -20.43 -0.17 11.22
C GLN A 86 -19.33 0.19 10.21
N GLY A 87 -18.38 -0.72 9.98
CA GLY A 87 -17.24 -0.52 9.09
C GLY A 87 -16.18 0.47 9.60
N ARG A 88 -16.16 0.76 10.90
CA ARG A 88 -15.05 1.40 11.64
C ARG A 88 -14.54 2.75 11.12
N ALA A 89 -15.23 3.45 10.21
CA ALA A 89 -14.76 4.74 9.71
C ALA A 89 -14.47 5.76 10.85
N PRO A 90 -13.41 6.58 10.74
CA PRO A 90 -13.01 7.53 11.77
C PRO A 90 -14.12 8.53 12.12
N GLY A 91 -14.19 8.94 13.38
CA GLY A 91 -15.22 9.85 13.89
C GLY A 91 -16.64 9.28 14.00
N THR A 92 -16.91 8.06 13.51
CA THR A 92 -18.26 7.43 13.58
C THR A 92 -18.55 6.79 14.95
N ARG A 93 -19.73 6.15 15.11
CA ARG A 93 -19.97 5.23 16.26
C ARG A 93 -19.02 4.03 16.19
N GLY A 94 -18.87 3.44 15.01
CA GLY A 94 -18.01 2.29 14.77
C GLY A 94 -16.55 2.51 15.15
N GLY A 95 -15.96 3.62 14.68
CA GLY A 95 -14.58 3.95 15.03
C GLY A 95 -14.36 4.17 16.52
N ARG A 96 -15.30 4.83 17.23
CA ARG A 96 -15.23 4.96 18.70
C ARG A 96 -15.31 3.62 19.42
N MET A 97 -16.21 2.73 19.00
CA MET A 97 -16.28 1.37 19.55
C MET A 97 -15.02 0.57 19.30
N THR A 98 -14.33 0.81 18.18
CA THR A 98 -13.03 0.21 17.86
C THR A 98 -11.93 0.70 18.80
N ILE A 99 -11.85 2.02 19.03
CA ILE A 99 -10.92 2.61 19.99
C ILE A 99 -11.19 2.08 21.41
N ASP A 100 -12.44 2.10 21.88
CA ASP A 100 -12.84 1.58 23.19
C ASP A 100 -12.52 0.08 23.34
N TYR A 101 -12.67 -0.70 22.25
CA TYR A 101 -12.32 -2.12 22.21
C TYR A 101 -10.81 -2.33 22.35
N LEU A 102 -9.98 -1.64 21.56
CA LEU A 102 -8.52 -1.76 21.58
C LEU A 102 -7.94 -1.36 22.95
N VAL A 103 -8.38 -0.22 23.51
CA VAL A 103 -7.94 0.22 24.84
C VAL A 103 -8.29 -0.80 25.93
N ARG A 104 -9.47 -1.44 25.83
CA ARG A 104 -9.85 -2.49 26.77
C ARG A 104 -8.97 -3.74 26.61
N GLU A 105 -8.80 -4.24 25.39
CA GLU A 105 -8.00 -5.46 25.15
C GLU A 105 -6.54 -5.27 25.62
N PHE A 106 -5.87 -4.17 25.25
CA PHE A 106 -4.50 -3.89 25.73
C PHE A 106 -4.43 -3.76 27.26
N SER A 107 -5.39 -3.11 27.89
CA SER A 107 -5.46 -2.95 29.35
C SER A 107 -5.77 -4.27 30.09
N GLU A 108 -6.60 -5.14 29.51
CA GLU A 108 -6.90 -6.48 30.03
C GLU A 108 -5.71 -7.44 29.89
N MET A 109 -4.86 -7.24 28.87
CA MET A 109 -3.55 -7.90 28.74
C MET A 109 -2.47 -7.33 29.69
N GLY A 110 -2.73 -6.19 30.34
CA GLY A 110 -1.83 -5.57 31.31
C GLY A 110 -0.69 -4.74 30.70
N LEU A 111 -0.84 -4.27 29.45
CA LEU A 111 0.09 -3.32 28.85
C LEU A 111 -0.02 -1.94 29.51
N GLU A 112 1.00 -1.11 29.32
CA GLU A 112 0.99 0.30 29.74
C GLU A 112 0.52 1.20 28.57
N PRO A 113 0.02 2.43 28.85
CA PRO A 113 -0.39 3.35 27.80
C PRO A 113 0.83 3.89 27.04
N GLY A 114 0.84 3.76 25.71
CA GLY A 114 2.00 4.10 24.86
C GLY A 114 2.13 5.57 24.45
N TYR A 115 1.35 6.49 25.04
CA TYR A 115 1.43 7.94 24.78
C TYR A 115 1.37 8.73 26.10
N GLY A 116 2.43 8.59 26.91
CA GLY A 116 2.46 9.09 28.29
C GLY A 116 1.40 8.39 29.14
N ASP A 117 0.62 9.13 29.93
CA ASP A 117 -0.48 8.55 30.74
C ASP A 117 -1.72 8.14 29.90
N SER A 118 -1.63 8.08 28.57
CA SER A 118 -2.75 7.87 27.64
C SER A 118 -2.48 6.77 26.62
N TYR A 119 -3.49 5.96 26.32
CA TYR A 119 -3.44 5.05 25.17
C TYR A 119 -3.71 5.78 23.84
N LEU A 120 -4.26 7.00 23.90
CA LEU A 120 -4.74 7.71 22.73
C LEU A 120 -3.79 8.83 22.34
N GLN A 121 -3.12 8.70 21.20
CA GLN A 121 -2.44 9.78 20.52
C GLN A 121 -3.45 10.46 19.58
N PRO A 122 -3.81 11.75 19.79
CA PRO A 122 -4.77 12.45 18.94
C PRO A 122 -4.17 12.71 17.57
N VAL A 123 -4.91 12.42 16.50
CA VAL A 123 -4.53 12.67 15.10
C VAL A 123 -5.44 13.77 14.54
N PRO A 124 -5.02 15.05 14.54
CA PRO A 124 -5.82 16.15 14.00
C PRO A 124 -5.80 16.11 12.47
N MET A 125 -6.98 15.95 11.87
CA MET A 125 -7.15 15.76 10.43
C MET A 125 -7.99 16.90 9.82
N ILE A 126 -7.80 17.08 8.52
CA ILE A 126 -8.54 18.01 7.69
C ILE A 126 -9.14 17.24 6.51
N GLU A 127 -10.46 17.20 6.44
CA GLU A 127 -11.24 16.69 5.31
C GLU A 127 -11.30 17.81 4.25
N LEU A 128 -10.81 17.51 3.05
CA LEU A 128 -10.80 18.37 1.87
C LEU A 128 -11.75 17.79 0.82
N THR A 129 -12.88 18.45 0.59
CA THR A 129 -13.73 18.16 -0.58
C THR A 129 -13.39 19.15 -1.68
N ASN A 130 -12.84 18.67 -2.79
CA ASN A 130 -12.59 19.45 -4.00
C ASN A 130 -13.93 19.76 -4.70
N ALA A 131 -14.71 20.69 -4.14
CA ALA A 131 -16.13 20.89 -4.40
C ALA A 131 -16.43 21.44 -5.80
N GLU A 132 -15.53 22.25 -6.35
CA GLU A 132 -15.58 22.75 -7.72
C GLU A 132 -14.22 22.52 -8.38
N ARG A 133 -14.23 21.96 -9.58
CA ARG A 133 -13.05 21.73 -10.43
C ARG A 133 -13.34 22.30 -11.82
N SER A 134 -12.35 22.95 -12.45
CA SER A 134 -12.44 23.28 -13.87
C SER A 134 -11.87 22.15 -14.73
N ASP A 135 -12.22 22.14 -16.02
CA ASP A 135 -11.38 21.52 -17.04
C ASP A 135 -9.99 22.22 -17.05
N ILE A 136 -8.95 21.54 -17.57
CA ILE A 136 -7.67 22.21 -17.88
C ILE A 136 -7.79 22.78 -19.30
N SER A 137 -7.60 24.09 -19.42
CA SER A 137 -7.41 24.75 -20.71
C SER A 137 -5.91 24.83 -21.01
N VAL A 138 -5.47 24.19 -22.09
CA VAL A 138 -4.11 24.32 -22.62
C VAL A 138 -4.10 25.28 -23.81
N ASP A 139 -3.22 26.28 -23.79
CA ASP A 139 -2.94 27.15 -24.93
C ASP A 139 -1.61 26.75 -25.57
N LEU A 140 -1.66 26.38 -26.85
CA LEU A 140 -0.52 25.96 -27.68
C LEU A 140 -0.27 27.02 -28.76
N GLY A 141 0.28 28.17 -28.36
CA GLY A 141 0.56 29.28 -29.27
C GLY A 141 -0.69 29.94 -29.87
N GLY A 142 -1.80 29.96 -29.14
CA GLY A 142 -3.09 30.50 -29.56
C GLY A 142 -4.10 29.47 -30.09
N GLU A 143 -3.71 28.21 -30.27
CA GLU A 143 -4.67 27.10 -30.37
C GLU A 143 -5.06 26.64 -28.96
N ARG A 144 -6.36 26.43 -28.70
CA ARG A 144 -6.85 25.94 -27.40
C ARG A 144 -7.23 24.46 -27.47
N MET A 145 -6.65 23.68 -26.56
CA MET A 145 -7.09 22.34 -26.21
C MET A 145 -7.78 22.39 -24.84
N THR A 146 -8.85 21.62 -24.67
CA THR A 146 -9.51 21.42 -23.38
C THR A 146 -9.33 19.96 -22.97
N LEU A 147 -8.94 19.73 -21.73
CA LEU A 147 -8.86 18.43 -21.09
C LEU A 147 -10.00 18.33 -20.08
N SER A 148 -11.05 17.56 -20.41
CA SER A 148 -12.27 17.52 -19.61
C SER A 148 -12.23 16.54 -18.43
N TYR A 149 -12.84 16.96 -17.32
CA TYR A 149 -13.00 16.16 -16.11
C TYR A 149 -14.32 15.37 -16.10
N PRO A 150 -14.34 14.07 -15.74
CA PRO A 150 -13.20 13.20 -15.40
C PRO A 150 -12.68 12.36 -16.59
N GLU A 151 -13.19 12.55 -17.82
CA GLU A 151 -12.96 11.63 -18.94
C GLU A 151 -11.53 11.63 -19.48
N GLN A 152 -10.86 12.80 -19.49
CA GLN A 152 -9.49 12.95 -20.02
C GLN A 152 -8.47 13.24 -18.92
N MET A 153 -8.92 13.77 -17.79
CA MET A 153 -8.06 14.11 -16.66
C MET A 153 -8.81 14.11 -15.33
N VAL A 154 -8.07 14.01 -14.23
CA VAL A 154 -8.53 14.41 -12.89
C VAL A 154 -7.58 15.45 -12.31
N ILE A 155 -8.09 16.43 -11.57
CA ILE A 155 -7.29 17.36 -10.76
C ILE A 155 -7.93 17.59 -9.39
N ASN A 156 -7.10 17.70 -8.36
CA ASN A 156 -7.43 18.12 -7.00
C ASN A 156 -6.40 19.14 -6.50
N SER A 157 -6.67 19.77 -5.36
CA SER A 157 -5.68 20.53 -4.60
C SER A 157 -5.63 20.02 -3.16
N ARG A 158 -4.45 19.59 -2.72
CA ARG A 158 -4.19 19.27 -1.30
C ARG A 158 -3.74 20.48 -0.48
N ARG A 159 -3.72 21.68 -1.07
CA ARG A 159 -3.48 22.94 -0.33
C ARG A 159 -4.68 23.29 0.53
N LEU A 160 -4.41 23.98 1.64
CA LEU A 160 -5.44 24.52 2.51
C LEU A 160 -5.81 25.94 2.07
N GLY A 161 -7.11 26.22 2.04
CA GLY A 161 -7.68 27.50 1.62
C GLY A 161 -9.12 27.30 1.16
N ALA A 162 -9.94 28.34 1.26
CA ALA A 162 -11.29 28.37 0.69
C ALA A 162 -11.35 29.17 -0.63
N ASP A 163 -10.33 29.98 -0.90
CA ASP A 163 -10.12 30.63 -2.19
C ASP A 163 -9.69 29.57 -3.24
N PRO A 164 -10.08 29.72 -4.52
CA PRO A 164 -9.68 28.78 -5.56
C PRO A 164 -8.14 28.66 -5.67
N HIS A 165 -7.63 27.44 -5.56
CA HIS A 165 -6.27 27.11 -5.91
C HIS A 165 -6.19 27.00 -7.43
N ALA A 166 -5.28 27.73 -8.06
CA ALA A 166 -5.24 27.87 -9.51
C ALA A 166 -3.82 27.90 -10.05
N VAL A 167 -3.71 27.52 -11.33
CA VAL A 167 -2.60 27.90 -12.20
C VAL A 167 -3.17 28.71 -13.36
N GLU A 168 -2.47 29.78 -13.75
CA GLU A 168 -2.88 30.67 -14.84
C GLU A 168 -1.71 30.83 -15.82
N GLY A 169 -1.86 30.29 -17.04
CA GLY A 169 -0.81 30.39 -18.07
C GLY A 169 0.52 29.73 -17.66
N SER A 170 0.47 28.69 -16.83
CA SER A 170 1.67 27.97 -16.36
C SER A 170 2.29 27.15 -17.50
N GLU A 171 3.57 27.36 -17.81
CA GLU A 171 4.27 26.61 -18.86
C GLU A 171 4.25 25.10 -18.57
N ILE A 172 3.98 24.28 -19.58
CA ILE A 172 3.94 22.82 -19.46
C ILE A 172 5.29 22.22 -19.89
N VAL A 173 5.92 21.46 -19.00
CA VAL A 173 7.17 20.74 -19.26
C VAL A 173 7.02 19.26 -18.95
N PHE A 174 7.54 18.38 -19.81
CA PHE A 174 7.64 16.95 -19.57
C PHE A 174 9.00 16.64 -18.94
N VAL A 175 8.98 16.05 -17.75
CA VAL A 175 10.18 15.76 -16.94
C VAL A 175 10.38 14.25 -16.76
N GLY A 176 10.09 13.46 -17.80
CA GLY A 176 10.33 12.02 -17.79
C GLY A 176 9.49 11.33 -16.71
N TYR A 177 10.15 10.76 -15.70
CA TYR A 177 9.49 10.11 -14.58
C TYR A 177 9.35 11.02 -13.34
N GLY A 178 9.97 12.20 -13.34
CA GLY A 178 9.99 13.14 -12.23
C GLY A 178 10.85 12.67 -11.05
N ILE A 179 11.96 11.98 -11.32
CA ILE A 179 12.79 11.30 -10.32
C ILE A 179 14.03 12.11 -9.93
N VAL A 180 14.32 12.17 -8.62
CA VAL A 180 15.60 12.58 -8.05
C VAL A 180 16.09 11.47 -7.12
N ALA A 181 17.00 10.63 -7.62
CA ALA A 181 17.51 9.43 -6.96
C ALA A 181 19.05 9.37 -7.09
N PRO A 182 19.80 10.01 -6.16
CA PRO A 182 21.26 10.11 -6.22
C PRO A 182 21.99 8.76 -6.23
N GLU A 183 21.43 7.73 -5.61
CA GLU A 183 21.96 6.37 -5.57
C GLU A 183 21.89 5.64 -6.92
N TYR A 184 21.06 6.13 -7.85
CA TYR A 184 20.97 5.68 -9.24
C TYR A 184 21.65 6.66 -10.23
N ASP A 185 22.38 7.68 -9.73
CA ASP A 185 22.89 8.81 -10.53
C ASP A 185 21.80 9.50 -11.38
N TRP A 186 20.54 9.51 -10.90
CA TRP A 186 19.36 9.95 -11.68
C TRP A 186 18.75 11.26 -11.17
N ASN A 187 18.57 12.25 -12.06
CA ASN A 187 17.88 13.51 -11.77
C ASN A 187 17.16 14.06 -13.02
N ASP A 188 15.84 13.85 -13.11
CA ASP A 188 15.00 14.36 -14.20
C ASP A 188 14.82 15.90 -14.17
N TYR A 189 15.14 16.55 -13.05
CA TYR A 189 15.06 17.99 -12.85
C TYR A 189 16.42 18.70 -13.01
N GLU A 190 17.49 17.99 -13.38
CA GLU A 190 18.84 18.57 -13.46
C GLU A 190 18.89 19.77 -14.44
N GLY A 191 19.36 20.91 -13.93
CA GLY A 191 19.41 22.17 -14.69
C GLY A 191 18.06 22.81 -15.03
N LEU A 192 16.92 22.29 -14.57
CA LEU A 192 15.58 22.83 -14.83
C LEU A 192 15.06 23.69 -13.67
N ASP A 193 14.61 24.91 -13.96
CA ASP A 193 13.77 25.69 -13.05
C ASP A 193 12.30 25.41 -13.36
N VAL A 194 11.59 24.72 -12.45
CA VAL A 194 10.14 24.46 -12.57
C VAL A 194 9.26 25.49 -11.83
N SER A 195 9.85 26.56 -11.29
CA SER A 195 9.12 27.60 -10.55
C SER A 195 7.97 28.16 -11.39
N GLY A 196 6.73 27.95 -10.93
CA GLY A 196 5.54 28.44 -11.63
C GLY A 196 5.06 27.57 -12.80
N LYS A 197 5.72 26.45 -13.12
CA LYS A 197 5.40 25.57 -14.25
C LYS A 197 4.45 24.42 -13.87
N THR A 198 3.76 23.87 -14.85
CA THR A 198 3.08 22.57 -14.75
C THR A 198 4.02 21.49 -15.24
N VAL A 199 4.35 20.51 -14.40
CA VAL A 199 5.17 19.35 -14.80
C VAL A 199 4.28 18.18 -15.20
N VAL A 200 4.65 17.49 -16.28
CA VAL A 200 4.02 16.24 -16.75
C VAL A 200 5.01 15.11 -16.59
N MET A 201 4.58 13.99 -16.00
CA MET A 201 5.43 12.87 -15.59
C MET A 201 4.79 11.53 -15.96
N LEU A 202 5.60 10.52 -16.23
CA LEU A 202 5.17 9.13 -16.36
C LEU A 202 4.91 8.51 -14.97
N VAL A 203 3.91 7.63 -14.88
CA VAL A 203 3.72 6.75 -13.71
C VAL A 203 4.78 5.64 -13.69
N ASN A 204 5.03 5.04 -12.52
CA ASN A 204 6.07 4.04 -12.28
C ASN A 204 7.49 4.63 -12.51
N ASP A 205 8.52 3.80 -12.68
CA ASP A 205 9.91 4.22 -12.83
C ASP A 205 10.60 3.54 -14.05
N PRO A 206 11.84 3.94 -14.41
CA PRO A 206 12.58 3.36 -15.54
C PRO A 206 12.88 1.86 -15.41
N GLY A 207 12.93 1.30 -14.19
CA GLY A 207 13.15 -0.12 -13.97
C GLY A 207 12.04 -0.94 -14.60
N PHE A 208 10.79 -0.58 -14.29
CA PHE A 208 9.61 -1.25 -14.84
C PHE A 208 9.57 -1.20 -16.37
N ALA A 209 9.93 -0.06 -16.96
CA ALA A 209 9.85 0.17 -18.41
C ALA A 209 11.01 -0.43 -19.24
N THR A 210 12.10 -0.84 -18.58
CA THR A 210 13.26 -1.50 -19.21
C THR A 210 13.30 -2.99 -18.93
N GLY A 211 12.84 -3.42 -17.75
CA GLY A 211 12.98 -4.79 -17.25
C GLY A 211 14.41 -5.12 -16.79
N GLU A 212 15.28 -4.13 -16.64
CA GLU A 212 16.66 -4.32 -16.19
C GLU A 212 16.72 -4.39 -14.66
N GLU A 213 16.98 -5.57 -14.09
CA GLU A 213 16.96 -5.82 -12.63
C GLU A 213 17.84 -4.86 -11.80
N ALA A 214 18.93 -4.35 -12.38
CA ALA A 214 19.87 -3.44 -11.73
C ALA A 214 19.45 -1.95 -11.78
N LEU A 215 18.37 -1.62 -12.50
CA LEU A 215 17.84 -0.26 -12.63
C LEU A 215 16.50 -0.20 -11.90
N PHE A 216 16.40 0.60 -10.83
CA PHE A 216 15.20 0.74 -9.99
C PHE A 216 14.50 -0.61 -9.68
N ASN A 217 15.27 -1.61 -9.21
CA ASN A 217 14.77 -2.95 -8.87
C ASN A 217 14.00 -3.70 -9.99
N GLY A 218 14.20 -3.33 -11.26
CA GLY A 218 13.56 -3.95 -12.42
C GLY A 218 12.03 -3.81 -12.38
N ARG A 219 11.29 -4.93 -12.34
CA ARG A 219 9.82 -4.89 -12.32
C ARG A 219 9.26 -4.40 -10.97
N ALA A 220 10.01 -4.52 -9.88
CA ALA A 220 9.53 -4.10 -8.57
C ALA A 220 9.54 -2.57 -8.47
N MET A 221 8.36 -1.96 -8.26
CA MET A 221 8.26 -0.50 -8.14
C MET A 221 9.14 -0.02 -6.98
N THR A 222 9.89 1.06 -7.20
CA THR A 222 10.60 1.81 -6.14
C THR A 222 9.72 2.95 -5.60
N TYR A 223 10.13 3.62 -4.50
CA TYR A 223 9.41 4.82 -4.03
C TYR A 223 9.29 5.88 -5.14
N TYR A 224 10.32 5.99 -5.98
CA TYR A 224 10.36 6.87 -7.16
C TYR A 224 9.27 6.58 -8.20
N GLY A 225 8.81 5.32 -8.28
CA GLY A 225 7.70 4.92 -9.15
C GLY A 225 6.33 5.36 -8.65
N ARG A 226 6.17 5.60 -7.33
CA ARG A 226 4.89 5.96 -6.71
C ARG A 226 4.43 7.35 -7.14
N TRP A 227 3.17 7.48 -7.57
CA TRP A 227 2.60 8.77 -8.02
C TRP A 227 2.65 9.89 -6.97
N THR A 228 2.55 9.57 -5.67
CA THR A 228 2.69 10.55 -4.58
C THR A 228 4.11 11.09 -4.46
N TYR A 229 5.14 10.26 -4.67
CA TYR A 229 6.53 10.75 -4.74
C TYR A 229 6.63 11.85 -5.80
N LYS A 230 6.03 11.64 -6.98
CA LYS A 230 6.08 12.57 -8.10
C LYS A 230 5.45 13.93 -7.76
N TYR A 231 4.36 13.96 -7.00
CA TYR A 231 3.77 15.21 -6.49
C TYR A 231 4.59 15.86 -5.37
N GLU A 232 5.10 15.05 -4.42
CA GLU A 232 5.97 15.53 -3.34
C GLU A 232 7.26 16.15 -3.91
N GLU A 233 7.88 15.50 -4.89
CA GLU A 233 9.11 15.96 -5.54
C GLU A 233 8.87 17.18 -6.42
N ALA A 234 7.82 17.18 -7.26
CA ALA A 234 7.43 18.37 -8.00
C ALA A 234 7.18 19.59 -7.08
N ALA A 235 6.63 19.36 -5.88
CA ALA A 235 6.47 20.41 -4.87
C ALA A 235 7.80 20.85 -4.23
N ARG A 236 8.75 19.94 -3.97
CA ARG A 236 10.11 20.27 -3.51
C ARG A 236 10.88 21.10 -4.55
N GLN A 237 10.72 20.78 -5.83
CA GLN A 237 11.34 21.49 -6.96
C GLN A 237 10.66 22.84 -7.28
N GLY A 238 9.49 23.12 -6.70
CA GLY A 238 8.80 24.42 -6.82
C GLY A 238 7.75 24.52 -7.94
N ALA A 239 7.29 23.39 -8.50
CA ALA A 239 6.26 23.36 -9.53
C ALA A 239 4.94 24.01 -9.06
N ALA A 240 4.24 24.66 -9.99
CA ALA A 240 2.91 25.18 -9.73
C ALA A 240 1.84 24.08 -9.84
N ALA A 241 1.99 23.12 -10.74
CA ALA A 241 1.14 21.94 -10.81
C ALA A 241 1.90 20.70 -11.27
N ALA A 242 1.35 19.53 -11.00
CA ALA A 242 1.95 18.24 -11.36
C ALA A 242 0.88 17.28 -11.92
N LEU A 243 1.16 16.70 -13.09
CA LEU A 243 0.25 15.80 -13.79
C LEU A 243 0.95 14.47 -14.12
N VAL A 244 0.39 13.36 -13.66
CA VAL A 244 0.89 12.01 -13.99
C VAL A 244 0.11 11.42 -15.16
N VAL A 245 0.81 10.90 -16.17
CA VAL A 245 0.17 10.16 -17.27
C VAL A 245 -0.20 8.76 -16.80
N HIS A 246 -1.48 8.42 -16.87
CA HIS A 246 -2.00 7.10 -16.54
C HIS A 246 -1.78 6.13 -17.70
N GLU A 247 -1.13 5.01 -17.39
CA GLU A 247 -1.12 3.80 -18.20
C GLU A 247 -1.45 2.60 -17.31
N THR A 248 -2.40 1.74 -17.73
CA THR A 248 -2.99 0.70 -16.87
C THR A 248 -1.98 -0.29 -16.30
N GLU A 249 -1.01 -0.73 -17.11
CA GLU A 249 0.01 -1.71 -16.70
C GLU A 249 1.02 -1.07 -15.72
N PRO A 250 1.73 0.03 -16.06
CA PRO A 250 2.57 0.77 -15.12
C PRO A 250 1.87 1.26 -13.83
N ALA A 251 0.58 1.58 -13.88
CA ALA A 251 -0.20 2.00 -12.71
C ALA A 251 -0.73 0.82 -11.86
N SER A 252 -0.72 -0.41 -12.39
CA SER A 252 -1.36 -1.60 -11.82
C SER A 252 -2.90 -1.53 -11.65
N TYR A 253 -3.58 -0.54 -12.23
CA TYR A 253 -5.04 -0.38 -12.15
C TYR A 253 -5.62 0.43 -13.34
N PRO A 254 -6.88 0.20 -13.73
CA PRO A 254 -7.51 0.92 -14.83
C PRO A 254 -7.95 2.35 -14.42
N TRP A 255 -8.29 3.18 -15.41
CA TRP A 255 -8.60 4.61 -15.21
C TRP A 255 -9.78 4.84 -14.25
N GLU A 256 -10.76 3.94 -14.20
CA GLU A 256 -11.90 4.01 -13.30
C GLU A 256 -11.47 4.03 -11.82
N VAL A 257 -10.35 3.41 -11.46
CA VAL A 257 -9.80 3.48 -10.08
C VAL A 257 -9.33 4.90 -9.79
N VAL A 258 -8.66 5.56 -10.75
CA VAL A 258 -8.25 6.97 -10.62
C VAL A 258 -9.47 7.87 -10.44
N ILE A 259 -10.51 7.75 -11.30
CA ILE A 259 -11.74 8.56 -11.17
C ILE A 259 -12.37 8.36 -9.78
N ASN A 260 -12.52 7.11 -9.32
CA ASN A 260 -13.17 6.83 -8.05
C ASN A 260 -12.38 7.40 -6.86
N SER A 261 -11.07 7.14 -6.79
CA SER A 261 -10.21 7.63 -5.70
C SER A 261 -10.08 9.16 -5.67
N TRP A 262 -10.16 9.84 -6.83
CA TRP A 262 -9.97 11.30 -6.91
C TRP A 262 -11.27 12.10 -6.79
N SER A 263 -12.43 11.45 -6.88
CA SER A 263 -13.74 12.12 -6.83
C SER A 263 -14.24 12.45 -5.43
N GLY A 264 -13.79 11.72 -4.41
CA GLY A 264 -14.28 11.79 -3.02
C GLY A 264 -13.75 12.95 -2.20
N ALA A 265 -13.99 12.89 -0.88
CA ALA A 265 -13.30 13.73 0.08
C ALA A 265 -11.92 13.14 0.38
N GLU A 266 -10.89 13.97 0.29
CA GLU A 266 -9.53 13.61 0.68
C GLU A 266 -9.25 14.05 2.11
N PHE A 267 -8.22 13.50 2.73
CA PHE A 267 -7.79 13.91 4.07
C PHE A 267 -6.30 14.27 4.05
N VAL A 268 -5.94 15.25 4.88
CA VAL A 268 -4.55 15.64 5.19
C VAL A 268 -4.40 15.86 6.70
N LEU A 269 -3.19 15.75 7.22
CA LEU A 269 -2.91 16.12 8.60
C LEU A 269 -2.96 17.64 8.79
N ALA A 270 -3.42 18.07 9.97
CA ALA A 270 -3.37 19.49 10.33
C ALA A 270 -1.95 19.98 10.68
N SER A 271 -0.95 19.09 10.80
CA SER A 271 0.48 19.47 10.82
C SER A 271 0.94 20.01 9.46
N ASP A 272 0.34 19.52 8.38
CA ASP A 272 0.85 19.71 7.03
C ASP A 272 0.38 21.02 6.38
N GLU A 273 -0.20 21.97 7.13
CA GLU A 273 -0.62 23.27 6.59
C GLU A 273 0.53 24.05 5.95
N SER A 274 1.76 23.75 6.38
CA SER A 274 3.00 24.38 5.94
C SER A 274 3.85 23.49 5.02
N ALA A 275 3.43 22.25 4.74
CA ALA A 275 4.16 21.36 3.85
C ALA A 275 4.18 21.91 2.42
N PRO A 276 5.30 21.78 1.67
CA PRO A 276 5.34 22.16 0.26
C PRO A 276 4.36 21.28 -0.51
N ARG A 277 3.42 21.91 -1.21
CA ARG A 277 2.45 21.27 -2.10
C ARG A 277 2.32 22.08 -3.37
N VAL A 278 2.15 21.42 -4.51
CA VAL A 278 1.75 22.07 -5.77
C VAL A 278 0.36 22.73 -5.62
N ALA A 279 0.01 23.67 -6.50
CA ALA A 279 -1.31 24.31 -6.48
C ALA A 279 -2.42 23.36 -6.95
N LEU A 280 -2.10 22.50 -7.91
CA LEU A 280 -2.96 21.46 -8.47
C LEU A 280 -2.12 20.21 -8.73
N GLU A 281 -2.65 19.05 -8.34
CA GLU A 281 -2.10 17.73 -8.66
C GLU A 281 -3.18 16.90 -9.36
N GLY A 282 -2.79 15.93 -10.19
CA GLY A 282 -3.75 15.23 -11.02
C GLY A 282 -3.17 14.24 -12.01
N TRP A 283 -4.05 13.59 -12.77
CA TRP A 283 -3.67 12.61 -13.79
C TRP A 283 -4.25 12.98 -15.16
N LEU A 284 -3.57 12.56 -16.21
CA LEU A 284 -4.04 12.56 -17.60
C LEU A 284 -4.24 11.12 -18.08
N THR A 285 -5.24 10.85 -18.93
CA THR A 285 -5.25 9.59 -19.67
C THR A 285 -4.11 9.56 -20.70
N VAL A 286 -3.58 8.38 -21.03
CA VAL A 286 -2.54 8.24 -22.07
C VAL A 286 -2.95 8.84 -23.42
N ASP A 287 -4.23 8.75 -23.80
CA ASP A 287 -4.70 9.33 -25.06
C ASP A 287 -4.77 10.86 -25.02
N ALA A 288 -5.12 11.44 -23.86
CA ALA A 288 -5.04 12.88 -23.64
C ALA A 288 -3.58 13.38 -23.66
N ALA A 289 -2.64 12.62 -23.09
CA ALA A 289 -1.21 12.91 -23.17
C ALA A 289 -0.68 12.81 -24.62
N ARG A 290 -1.03 11.77 -25.36
CA ARG A 290 -0.70 11.63 -26.79
C ARG A 290 -1.20 12.81 -27.62
N GLU A 291 -2.44 13.24 -27.40
CA GLU A 291 -3.00 14.41 -28.10
C GLU A 291 -2.26 15.70 -27.74
N LEU A 292 -1.99 15.94 -26.45
CA LEU A 292 -1.26 17.10 -25.95
C LEU A 292 0.15 17.18 -26.58
N PHE A 293 0.90 16.08 -26.56
CA PHE A 293 2.24 16.02 -27.15
C PHE A 293 2.18 16.20 -28.67
N SER A 294 1.22 15.56 -29.35
CA SER A 294 1.07 15.71 -30.80
C SER A 294 0.74 17.14 -31.23
N ARG A 295 -0.07 17.87 -30.46
CA ARG A 295 -0.36 19.30 -30.72
C ARG A 295 0.84 20.20 -30.42
N ALA A 296 1.69 19.82 -29.46
CA ALA A 296 3.00 20.44 -29.20
C ALA A 296 4.08 20.07 -30.26
N GLY A 297 3.76 19.27 -31.27
CA GLY A 297 4.70 18.84 -32.31
C GLY A 297 5.66 17.73 -31.87
N LEU A 298 5.36 17.05 -30.76
CA LEU A 298 6.14 15.95 -30.18
C LEU A 298 5.42 14.61 -30.38
N ASP A 299 6.19 13.53 -30.38
CA ASP A 299 5.67 12.16 -30.31
C ASP A 299 5.81 11.64 -28.87
N TYR A 300 4.69 11.27 -28.24
CA TYR A 300 4.64 10.81 -26.84
C TYR A 300 5.44 9.52 -26.62
N GLU A 301 5.30 8.53 -27.51
CA GLU A 301 6.00 7.24 -27.37
C GLU A 301 7.52 7.46 -27.54
N ALA A 302 7.94 8.33 -28.45
CA ALA A 302 9.34 8.71 -28.60
C ALA A 302 9.89 9.47 -27.38
N GLN A 303 9.08 10.29 -26.69
CA GLN A 303 9.52 10.91 -25.43
C GLN A 303 9.60 9.89 -24.29
N LYS A 304 8.67 8.95 -24.20
CA LYS A 304 8.68 7.85 -23.23
C LYS A 304 9.88 6.93 -23.41
N GLU A 305 10.21 6.55 -24.64
CA GLU A 305 11.42 5.75 -24.94
C GLU A 305 12.72 6.50 -24.60
N ARG A 306 12.74 7.84 -24.68
CA ARG A 306 13.87 8.65 -24.17
C ARG A 306 13.88 8.72 -22.65
N ALA A 307 12.72 8.85 -22.01
CA ALA A 307 12.59 9.07 -20.57
C ALA A 307 13.08 7.88 -19.71
N LYS A 308 13.07 6.66 -20.25
CA LYS A 308 13.59 5.46 -19.56
C LYS A 308 15.10 5.24 -19.74
N GLN A 309 15.83 6.22 -20.25
CA GLN A 309 17.28 6.11 -20.49
C GLN A 309 18.05 7.10 -19.59
N PRO A 310 19.18 6.67 -18.98
CA PRO A 310 20.01 7.58 -18.18
C PRO A 310 20.45 8.81 -18.97
N GLY A 311 20.41 9.98 -18.33
CA GLY A 311 20.72 11.26 -18.97
C GLY A 311 19.61 11.77 -19.89
N PHE A 312 18.35 11.38 -19.65
CA PHE A 312 17.20 12.05 -20.25
C PHE A 312 17.20 13.55 -19.89
N GLU A 313 16.97 14.39 -20.90
CA GLU A 313 16.72 15.82 -20.73
C GLU A 313 15.23 16.11 -20.92
N TRP A 314 14.66 16.86 -19.98
CA TRP A 314 13.29 17.38 -20.01
C TRP A 314 12.95 18.10 -21.32
N VAL A 315 11.65 18.20 -21.62
CA VAL A 315 11.15 18.77 -22.87
C VAL A 315 10.03 19.77 -22.58
N SER A 316 10.15 21.02 -23.06
CA SER A 316 9.02 21.96 -23.03
C SER A 316 8.00 21.58 -24.12
N LEU A 317 6.72 21.71 -23.80
CA LEU A 317 5.62 21.47 -24.75
C LEU A 317 5.19 22.75 -25.48
N ASP A 318 5.97 23.84 -25.40
CA ASP A 318 5.69 25.16 -25.99
C ASP A 318 4.23 25.65 -25.76
N SER A 319 3.69 25.32 -24.57
CA SER A 319 2.29 25.48 -24.23
C SER A 319 2.08 25.83 -22.76
N THR A 320 0.89 26.34 -22.43
CA THR A 320 0.55 26.78 -21.08
C THR A 320 -0.78 26.23 -20.59
N ALA A 321 -0.84 25.80 -19.32
CA ALA A 321 -2.04 25.31 -18.66
C ALA A 321 -2.67 26.37 -17.75
N THR A 322 -4.00 26.46 -17.81
CA THR A 322 -4.85 27.20 -16.87
C THR A 322 -5.94 26.28 -16.31
N ALA A 323 -6.04 26.20 -14.99
CA ALA A 323 -7.06 25.43 -14.28
C ALA A 323 -7.25 25.95 -12.84
N GLN A 324 -8.37 25.61 -12.22
CA GLN A 324 -8.65 25.94 -10.82
C GLN A 324 -9.46 24.85 -10.10
N VAL A 325 -9.24 24.73 -8.79
CA VAL A 325 -9.99 23.87 -7.87
C VAL A 325 -10.33 24.64 -6.61
N ARG A 326 -11.57 24.55 -6.13
CA ARG A 326 -12.03 25.17 -4.88
C ARG A 326 -12.31 24.09 -3.83
N ASN A 327 -11.68 24.25 -2.67
CA ASN A 327 -11.80 23.32 -1.55
C ASN A 327 -12.89 23.76 -0.57
N ASP A 328 -13.76 22.83 -0.18
CA ASP A 328 -14.57 22.89 1.03
C ASP A 328 -13.84 22.12 2.13
N ILE A 329 -13.61 22.76 3.28
CA ILE A 329 -12.71 22.25 4.33
C ILE A 329 -13.49 21.96 5.62
N ARG A 330 -13.27 20.78 6.21
CA ARG A 330 -13.71 20.43 7.57
C ARG A 330 -12.53 19.94 8.40
N ARG A 331 -12.60 20.10 9.72
CA ARG A 331 -11.56 19.66 10.66
C ARG A 331 -12.13 18.65 11.63
N GLY A 332 -11.33 17.65 11.98
CA GLY A 332 -11.69 16.60 12.92
C GLY A 332 -10.46 16.07 13.66
N THR A 333 -10.70 15.09 14.52
CA THR A 333 -9.65 14.36 15.23
C THR A 333 -10.03 12.89 15.26
N SER A 334 -9.12 12.04 14.78
CA SER A 334 -9.14 10.59 15.07
C SER A 334 -8.04 10.28 16.09
N TYR A 335 -7.80 9.01 16.40
CA TYR A 335 -6.79 8.60 17.38
C TYR A 335 -6.02 7.36 16.91
N ASN A 336 -4.70 7.40 17.02
CA ASN A 336 -3.93 6.16 17.13
C ASN A 336 -4.13 5.61 18.56
N VAL A 337 -4.25 4.29 18.69
CA VAL A 337 -4.27 3.61 19.99
C VAL A 337 -2.91 2.95 20.18
N LEU A 338 -2.12 3.49 21.09
CA LEU A 338 -0.75 3.08 21.40
C LEU A 338 -0.71 2.41 22.78
N ALA A 339 -0.16 1.21 22.85
CA ALA A 339 0.08 0.47 24.10
C ALA A 339 1.51 -0.05 24.11
N GLU A 340 2.17 -0.12 25.27
CA GLU A 340 3.56 -0.55 25.36
C GLU A 340 3.84 -1.58 26.46
N ILE A 341 4.93 -2.33 26.25
CA ILE A 341 5.60 -3.13 27.26
C ILE A 341 7.02 -2.54 27.41
N PRO A 342 7.32 -1.81 28.50
CA PRO A 342 8.62 -1.18 28.70
C PRO A 342 9.77 -2.20 28.71
N GLY A 343 10.90 -1.85 28.09
CA GLY A 343 12.11 -2.68 28.05
C GLY A 343 12.79 -2.83 29.42
N THR A 344 13.50 -3.94 29.62
CA THR A 344 14.23 -4.20 30.89
C THR A 344 15.59 -3.53 30.96
N GLU A 345 16.29 -3.39 29.83
CA GLU A 345 17.69 -2.93 29.79
C GLU A 345 17.87 -1.68 28.92
N ARG A 346 17.13 -1.58 27.82
CA ARG A 346 17.13 -0.48 26.86
C ARG A 346 15.70 0.06 26.67
N PRO A 347 15.03 0.57 27.73
CA PRO A 347 13.62 1.01 27.68
C PRO A 347 13.37 2.24 26.81
N ASP A 348 14.44 2.96 26.43
CA ASP A 348 14.41 4.08 25.50
C ASP A 348 14.64 3.67 24.03
N GLU A 349 14.86 2.38 23.76
CA GLU A 349 14.85 1.78 22.42
C GLU A 349 13.56 0.97 22.22
N ALA A 350 13.02 0.91 21.00
CA ALA A 350 11.77 0.20 20.73
C ALA A 350 11.73 -0.64 19.44
N VAL A 351 10.90 -1.68 19.46
CA VAL A 351 10.32 -2.32 18.26
C VAL A 351 8.85 -1.92 18.19
N VAL A 352 8.40 -1.45 17.02
CA VAL A 352 7.01 -1.03 16.79
C VAL A 352 6.27 -2.12 16.01
N TYR A 353 5.22 -2.68 16.58
CA TYR A 353 4.24 -3.51 15.87
C TYR A 353 3.06 -2.63 15.48
N MET A 354 2.57 -2.73 14.25
CA MET A 354 1.52 -1.85 13.75
C MET A 354 0.52 -2.52 12.81
N ALA A 355 -0.71 -2.03 12.89
CA ALA A 355 -1.82 -2.33 12.00
C ALA A 355 -2.79 -1.15 12.06
N HIS A 356 -3.46 -0.80 10.96
CA HIS A 356 -4.60 0.12 11.04
C HIS A 356 -5.82 -0.54 11.69
N TRP A 357 -6.75 0.29 12.18
CA TRP A 357 -8.01 -0.17 12.78
C TRP A 357 -9.27 0.31 12.05
N ASP A 358 -9.18 1.38 11.27
CA ASP A 358 -10.32 1.97 10.57
C ASP A 358 -10.54 1.37 9.18
N HIS A 359 -11.77 1.47 8.69
CA HIS A 359 -12.15 1.03 7.34
C HIS A 359 -13.20 2.02 6.77
N LEU A 360 -13.72 1.75 5.57
CA LEU A 360 -14.56 2.70 4.79
C LEU A 360 -15.95 3.04 5.38
N GLY A 361 -16.37 2.39 6.46
CA GLY A 361 -17.64 2.72 7.15
C GLY A 361 -18.88 2.23 6.41
N ARG A 362 -19.71 3.17 5.90
CA ARG A 362 -21.03 2.85 5.34
C ARG A 362 -21.36 3.61 4.06
N ASN A 363 -21.80 2.89 3.04
CA ASN A 363 -22.50 3.42 1.90
C ASN A 363 -23.94 3.81 2.27
N LEU A 364 -24.19 5.11 2.49
CA LEU A 364 -25.50 5.62 2.91
C LEU A 364 -26.62 5.43 1.86
N ALA A 365 -26.30 5.10 0.60
CA ALA A 365 -27.30 4.75 -0.41
C ALA A 365 -27.85 3.32 -0.27
N ARG A 366 -27.20 2.46 0.53
CA ARG A 366 -27.63 1.09 0.82
C ARG A 366 -27.99 0.96 2.32
N PRO A 367 -29.28 0.92 2.69
CA PRO A 367 -29.68 0.83 4.09
C PRO A 367 -29.42 -0.57 4.66
N GLY A 368 -29.21 -0.65 5.98
CA GLY A 368 -28.92 -1.94 6.65
C GLY A 368 -27.50 -2.43 6.39
N SER A 369 -27.29 -3.74 6.56
CA SER A 369 -25.97 -4.38 6.48
C SER A 369 -25.38 -4.39 5.06
N GLU A 370 -26.22 -4.41 4.03
CA GLU A 370 -25.82 -4.38 2.60
C GLU A 370 -25.02 -3.11 2.19
N GLY A 371 -25.00 -2.10 3.05
CA GLY A 371 -24.22 -0.88 2.88
C GLY A 371 -23.06 -0.72 3.86
N ILE A 372 -22.70 -1.74 4.64
CA ILE A 372 -21.53 -1.70 5.52
C ILE A 372 -20.32 -2.24 4.76
N TYR A 373 -19.20 -1.51 4.83
CA TYR A 373 -17.90 -2.05 4.46
C TYR A 373 -17.36 -2.69 5.73
N ASN A 374 -17.53 -4.01 5.91
CA ASN A 374 -17.24 -4.66 7.19
C ASN A 374 -15.73 -4.84 7.41
N GLY A 375 -14.96 -5.03 6.33
CA GLY A 375 -13.49 -5.06 6.35
C GLY A 375 -12.93 -6.13 7.27
N ALA A 376 -13.20 -7.40 6.96
CA ALA A 376 -12.81 -8.52 7.80
C ALA A 376 -11.38 -8.99 7.53
N VAL A 377 -10.98 -9.07 6.26
CA VAL A 377 -9.57 -9.24 5.86
C VAL A 377 -8.88 -7.89 5.96
N ASP A 378 -9.28 -6.94 5.12
CA ASP A 378 -8.82 -5.56 5.14
C ASP A 378 -9.77 -4.72 6.02
N ASN A 379 -9.49 -4.44 7.29
CA ASN A 379 -8.23 -4.62 8.01
C ASN A 379 -8.34 -5.37 9.34
N ALA A 380 -9.54 -5.82 9.73
CA ALA A 380 -9.78 -6.40 11.05
C ALA A 380 -8.88 -7.60 11.34
N SER A 381 -8.42 -8.32 10.31
CA SER A 381 -7.43 -9.40 10.43
C SER A 381 -6.03 -8.91 10.87
N GLY A 382 -5.56 -7.77 10.36
CA GLY A 382 -4.31 -7.13 10.80
C GLY A 382 -4.42 -6.61 12.23
N THR A 383 -5.53 -5.93 12.55
CA THR A 383 -5.82 -5.46 13.91
C THR A 383 -5.92 -6.62 14.92
N ALA A 384 -6.55 -7.73 14.55
CA ALA A 384 -6.61 -8.95 15.37
C ALA A 384 -5.23 -9.58 15.56
N GLY A 385 -4.38 -9.56 14.53
CA GLY A 385 -2.99 -9.97 14.63
C GLY A 385 -2.20 -9.13 15.64
N LEU A 386 -2.40 -7.80 15.65
CA LEU A 386 -1.72 -6.89 16.58
C LEU A 386 -2.08 -7.21 18.04
N LEU A 387 -3.33 -7.57 18.31
CA LEU A 387 -3.79 -8.01 19.62
C LEU A 387 -3.17 -9.37 20.03
N GLU A 388 -3.03 -10.32 19.11
CA GLU A 388 -2.32 -11.58 19.39
C GLU A 388 -0.82 -11.37 19.67
N LEU A 389 -0.13 -10.51 18.91
CA LEU A 389 1.29 -10.21 19.15
C LEU A 389 1.51 -9.47 20.48
N ALA A 390 0.60 -8.55 20.86
CA ALA A 390 0.60 -7.90 22.16
C ALA A 390 0.43 -8.91 23.30
N ARG A 391 -0.54 -9.83 23.17
CA ARG A 391 -0.81 -10.89 24.13
C ARG A 391 0.37 -11.87 24.26
N LEU A 392 1.01 -12.27 23.16
CA LEU A 392 2.19 -13.13 23.19
C LEU A 392 3.37 -12.45 23.90
N ASN A 393 3.68 -11.19 23.58
CA ASN A 393 4.75 -10.46 24.25
C ASN A 393 4.46 -10.22 25.74
N ALA A 394 3.21 -9.91 26.11
CA ALA A 394 2.80 -9.82 27.51
C ALA A 394 2.97 -11.16 28.26
N GLN A 395 2.68 -12.29 27.60
CA GLN A 395 2.87 -13.63 28.15
C GLN A 395 4.35 -14.04 28.29
N ALA A 396 5.21 -13.64 27.34
CA ALA A 396 6.66 -13.81 27.44
C ALA A 396 7.30 -12.88 28.49
N GLY A 397 6.63 -11.77 28.80
CA GLY A 397 7.14 -10.69 29.65
C GLY A 397 8.06 -9.73 28.88
N PRO A 398 8.50 -8.63 29.51
CA PRO A 398 9.38 -7.63 28.90
C PRO A 398 10.63 -8.21 28.20
N ALA A 399 10.97 -7.68 27.03
CA ALA A 399 12.26 -7.88 26.37
C ALA A 399 13.28 -6.79 26.80
N GLU A 400 14.50 -6.82 26.26
CA GLU A 400 15.52 -5.81 26.55
C GLU A 400 15.09 -4.41 26.11
N ARG A 401 14.49 -4.30 24.91
CA ARG A 401 13.87 -3.09 24.34
C ARG A 401 12.38 -3.01 24.64
N SER A 402 11.84 -1.80 24.64
CA SER A 402 10.39 -1.59 24.69
C SER A 402 9.70 -2.18 23.46
N GLN A 403 8.49 -2.71 23.64
CA GLN A 403 7.64 -3.17 22.56
C GLN A 403 6.42 -2.26 22.48
N LEU A 404 6.27 -1.50 21.40
CA LEU A 404 5.15 -0.59 21.17
C LEU A 404 4.16 -1.22 20.19
N PHE A 405 2.89 -1.28 20.57
CA PHE A 405 1.78 -1.78 19.76
C PHE A 405 0.95 -0.58 19.31
N ALA A 406 1.02 -0.24 18.03
CA ALA A 406 0.44 0.94 17.43
C ALA A 406 -0.73 0.57 16.50
N ALA A 407 -1.95 0.60 17.04
CA ALA A 407 -3.15 0.51 16.22
C ALA A 407 -3.46 1.90 15.65
N VAL A 408 -3.08 2.13 14.39
CA VAL A 408 -3.15 3.46 13.77
C VAL A 408 -4.47 3.70 13.03
N THR A 409 -4.77 4.98 12.77
CA THR A 409 -6.02 5.43 12.13
C THR A 409 -5.77 6.13 10.80
N LEU A 410 -6.81 6.32 9.98
CA LEU A 410 -6.78 7.10 8.75
C LEU A 410 -5.81 6.54 7.70
N GLU A 411 -5.58 5.23 7.71
CA GLU A 411 -4.78 4.52 6.69
C GLU A 411 -5.47 4.64 5.32
N GLU A 412 -6.75 4.26 5.30
CA GLU A 412 -7.71 4.34 4.18
C GLU A 412 -7.84 5.72 3.54
N TYR A 413 -7.41 6.74 4.27
CA TYR A 413 -7.51 8.14 3.90
C TYR A 413 -6.13 8.76 3.61
N GLY A 414 -5.09 7.92 3.44
CA GLY A 414 -3.75 8.29 3.01
C GLY A 414 -2.65 8.06 4.05
N LEU A 415 -2.71 6.98 4.82
CA LEU A 415 -1.70 6.61 5.83
C LEU A 415 -1.53 7.67 6.94
N LEU A 416 -2.58 8.41 7.30
CA LEU A 416 -2.40 9.65 8.05
C LEU A 416 -2.06 9.43 9.53
N GLY A 417 -2.55 8.36 10.17
CA GLY A 417 -2.21 8.05 11.57
C GLY A 417 -0.76 7.64 11.75
N SER A 418 -0.23 6.79 10.87
CA SER A 418 1.19 6.45 10.85
C SER A 418 2.06 7.62 10.39
N MET A 419 1.60 8.46 9.46
CA MET A 419 2.28 9.71 9.10
C MET A 419 2.34 10.68 10.29
N HIS A 420 1.27 10.77 11.08
CA HIS A 420 1.26 11.60 12.28
C HIS A 420 2.23 11.06 13.34
N TYR A 421 2.25 9.74 13.55
CA TYR A 421 3.24 9.10 14.40
C TYR A 421 4.67 9.35 13.90
N ALA A 422 4.95 9.22 12.60
CA ALA A 422 6.28 9.47 12.05
C ALA A 422 6.74 10.94 12.19
N ASN A 423 5.80 11.90 12.18
CA ASN A 423 6.08 13.32 12.38
C ASN A 423 6.34 13.71 13.84
N ASP A 424 5.75 13.00 14.80
CA ASP A 424 5.92 13.21 16.26
C ASP A 424 5.93 11.85 17.00
N PRO A 425 7.02 11.07 16.85
CA PRO A 425 7.05 9.68 17.30
C PRO A 425 7.36 9.58 18.79
N VAL A 426 6.72 8.61 19.45
CA VAL A 426 6.96 8.29 20.87
C VAL A 426 8.42 7.86 21.09
N TYR A 427 8.95 7.06 20.16
CA TYR A 427 10.35 6.67 20.10
C TYR A 427 11.01 7.31 18.87
N PRO A 428 12.01 8.19 19.05
CA PRO A 428 12.71 8.84 17.93
C PRO A 428 13.27 7.84 16.91
N PRO A 429 13.44 8.21 15.62
CA PRO A 429 13.80 7.25 14.57
C PRO A 429 15.16 6.55 14.77
N GLY A 430 16.09 7.20 15.47
CA GLY A 430 17.38 6.63 15.87
C GLY A 430 17.31 5.65 17.06
N GLN A 431 16.19 5.63 17.79
CA GLN A 431 15.89 4.75 18.92
C GLN A 431 14.87 3.65 18.56
N THR A 432 14.20 3.75 17.42
CA THR A 432 13.36 2.66 16.91
C THR A 432 14.21 1.68 16.09
N ALA A 433 14.35 0.45 16.58
CA ALA A 433 15.12 -0.61 15.95
C ALA A 433 14.48 -1.05 14.63
N ALA A 434 13.17 -1.34 14.67
CA ALA A 434 12.39 -1.86 13.55
C ALA A 434 10.89 -1.57 13.68
N ALA A 435 10.18 -1.62 12.55
CA ALA A 435 8.73 -1.66 12.45
C ALA A 435 8.26 -3.02 11.87
N ILE A 436 7.17 -3.58 12.40
CA ILE A 436 6.54 -4.81 11.92
C ILE A 436 5.07 -4.51 11.66
N ASN A 437 4.63 -4.70 10.41
CA ASN A 437 3.33 -4.26 9.94
C ASN A 437 2.46 -5.42 9.50
N MET A 438 1.19 -5.38 9.93
CA MET A 438 0.21 -6.42 9.66
C MET A 438 -1.07 -5.83 9.10
N ASP A 439 -1.40 -6.28 7.90
CA ASP A 439 -2.51 -5.74 7.12
C ASP A 439 -2.96 -6.79 6.09
N ALA A 440 -4.27 -6.97 5.97
CA ALA A 440 -4.95 -7.96 5.13
C ALA A 440 -4.32 -9.37 5.19
N MET A 441 -4.40 -10.03 6.36
CA MET A 441 -3.78 -11.33 6.64
C MET A 441 -4.33 -12.45 5.73
N THR A 442 -3.52 -13.48 5.49
CA THR A 442 -3.82 -14.56 4.54
C THR A 442 -4.73 -15.64 5.13
N VAL A 443 -6.05 -15.45 5.05
CA VAL A 443 -7.09 -16.32 5.64
C VAL A 443 -7.46 -17.59 4.82
N LEU A 444 -6.62 -17.99 3.85
CA LEU A 444 -6.92 -19.06 2.89
C LEU A 444 -6.39 -20.46 3.27
N GLY A 445 -5.56 -20.55 4.31
CA GLY A 445 -4.94 -21.77 4.82
C GLY A 445 -3.40 -21.77 4.76
N PRO A 446 -2.73 -22.81 5.29
CA PRO A 446 -1.27 -22.89 5.35
C PRO A 446 -0.59 -22.87 3.97
N THR A 447 0.55 -22.20 3.91
CA THR A 447 1.35 -21.96 2.68
C THR A 447 2.79 -22.45 2.84
N HIS A 448 3.43 -22.85 1.74
CA HIS A 448 4.87 -23.16 1.72
C HIS A 448 5.73 -21.89 1.71
N ASP A 449 5.20 -20.83 1.11
CA ASP A 449 5.79 -19.51 0.97
C ASP A 449 5.26 -18.52 2.03
N VAL A 450 6.11 -17.56 2.36
CA VAL A 450 5.80 -16.34 3.12
C VAL A 450 6.12 -15.19 2.17
N THR A 451 5.10 -14.47 1.72
CA THR A 451 5.32 -13.28 0.91
C THR A 451 5.85 -12.16 1.79
N VAL A 452 7.02 -11.63 1.45
CA VAL A 452 7.53 -10.36 1.95
C VAL A 452 7.12 -9.30 0.94
N ILE A 453 6.29 -8.35 1.36
CA ILE A 453 5.94 -7.19 0.55
C ILE A 453 7.16 -6.26 0.55
N GLY A 454 7.63 -5.86 -0.63
CA GLY A 454 8.91 -5.14 -0.75
C GLY A 454 10.13 -5.99 -0.42
N TYR A 455 10.09 -7.29 -0.76
CA TYR A 455 11.23 -8.23 -0.66
C TYR A 455 12.53 -7.62 -1.22
N GLY A 456 13.65 -7.80 -0.50
CA GLY A 456 14.95 -7.25 -0.85
C GLY A 456 15.22 -5.86 -0.30
N SER A 457 14.44 -5.39 0.70
CA SER A 457 14.58 -4.03 1.26
C SER A 457 15.46 -3.95 2.51
N SER A 458 15.30 -4.86 3.48
CA SER A 458 15.98 -4.75 4.79
C SER A 458 16.33 -6.09 5.43
N GLU A 459 17.33 -6.07 6.31
CA GLU A 459 17.86 -7.23 7.07
C GLU A 459 16.82 -7.90 7.99
N LEU A 460 15.61 -7.32 8.15
CA LEU A 460 14.51 -7.98 8.84
C LEU A 460 14.04 -9.25 8.13
N GLU A 461 14.19 -9.33 6.80
CA GLU A 461 13.80 -10.52 6.05
C GLU A 461 14.76 -11.69 6.24
N ASP A 462 16.02 -11.46 6.62
CA ASP A 462 16.96 -12.52 7.00
C ASP A 462 16.49 -13.22 8.29
N ILE A 463 16.07 -12.44 9.29
CA ILE A 463 15.49 -12.97 10.55
C ILE A 463 14.20 -13.73 10.25
N LEU A 464 13.37 -13.22 9.33
CA LEU A 464 12.17 -13.91 8.88
C LEU A 464 12.51 -15.20 8.13
N ALA A 465 13.57 -15.25 7.33
CA ALA A 465 14.01 -16.44 6.61
C ALA A 465 14.53 -17.52 7.58
N GLU A 466 15.28 -17.15 8.62
CA GLU A 466 15.68 -18.03 9.72
C GLU A 466 14.43 -18.61 10.43
N ALA A 467 13.42 -17.77 10.72
CA ALA A 467 12.18 -18.20 11.37
C ALA A 467 11.29 -19.08 10.48
N ALA A 468 11.14 -18.74 9.20
CA ALA A 468 10.33 -19.48 8.23
C ALA A 468 10.87 -20.91 8.03
N GLN A 469 12.20 -21.07 8.02
CA GLN A 469 12.84 -22.38 7.94
C GLN A 469 12.48 -23.29 9.13
N ARG A 470 12.30 -22.75 10.35
CA ARG A 470 11.83 -23.53 11.52
C ARG A 470 10.41 -24.10 11.31
N GLN A 471 9.56 -23.40 10.56
CA GLN A 471 8.22 -23.86 10.17
C GLN A 471 8.22 -24.74 8.91
N GLY A 472 9.38 -25.01 8.29
CA GLY A 472 9.46 -25.71 7.00
C GLY A 472 8.94 -24.88 5.81
N ARG A 473 8.98 -23.54 5.95
CA ARG A 473 8.54 -22.54 4.95
C ARG A 473 9.74 -21.80 4.38
N HIS A 474 9.52 -21.02 3.33
CA HIS A 474 10.51 -20.13 2.73
C HIS A 474 9.91 -18.75 2.47
N ILE A 475 10.73 -17.70 2.40
CA ILE A 475 10.29 -16.37 1.99
C ILE A 475 10.32 -16.23 0.46
N GLU A 476 9.37 -15.46 -0.10
CA GLU A 476 9.30 -15.14 -1.53
C GLU A 476 8.85 -13.68 -1.72
N GLN A 477 9.21 -13.07 -2.86
CA GLN A 477 8.66 -11.79 -3.30
C GLN A 477 7.16 -11.91 -3.63
N GLU A 478 6.42 -10.81 -3.54
CA GLU A 478 5.02 -10.78 -3.99
C GLU A 478 4.88 -11.09 -5.50
N PRO A 479 3.75 -11.66 -5.98
CA PRO A 479 3.58 -11.95 -7.41
C PRO A 479 3.58 -10.71 -8.34
N SER A 480 3.17 -9.56 -7.80
CA SER A 480 2.97 -8.29 -8.52
C SER A 480 3.67 -7.11 -7.84
N PRO A 481 5.01 -7.11 -7.74
CA PRO A 481 5.79 -6.05 -7.09
C PRO A 481 5.72 -4.72 -7.87
N GLU A 482 5.36 -4.75 -9.16
CA GLU A 482 5.06 -3.55 -9.96
C GLU A 482 3.90 -2.71 -9.41
N ALA A 483 3.03 -3.29 -8.58
CA ALA A 483 1.96 -2.55 -7.91
C ALA A 483 2.49 -1.69 -6.75
N GLY A 484 3.71 -1.91 -6.26
CA GLY A 484 4.30 -1.13 -5.18
C GLY A 484 3.50 -1.19 -3.89
N TYR A 485 2.97 -2.37 -3.52
CA TYR A 485 2.17 -2.57 -2.30
C TYR A 485 2.92 -2.18 -1.02
N TYR A 486 4.26 -2.26 -1.02
CA TYR A 486 5.12 -1.77 0.06
C TYR A 486 4.79 -0.33 0.45
N TYR A 487 4.63 0.54 -0.54
CA TYR A 487 4.31 1.96 -0.32
C TYR A 487 2.81 2.22 -0.14
N ARG A 488 2.01 1.23 0.26
CA ARG A 488 0.54 1.33 0.39
C ARG A 488 0.00 0.83 1.75
N SER A 489 0.83 0.80 2.79
CA SER A 489 0.41 0.48 4.16
C SER A 489 1.30 1.22 5.17
N ASP A 490 0.93 1.25 6.45
CA ASP A 490 1.39 2.23 7.44
C ASP A 490 2.90 2.29 7.69
N HIS A 491 3.58 1.15 7.67
CA HIS A 491 5.05 1.08 7.82
C HIS A 491 5.83 1.96 6.86
N PHE A 492 5.28 2.26 5.68
CA PHE A 492 5.93 3.12 4.72
C PHE A 492 6.26 4.51 5.31
N ASN A 493 5.41 5.06 6.19
CA ASN A 493 5.74 6.34 6.86
C ASN A 493 6.92 6.23 7.83
N LEU A 494 7.13 5.06 8.43
CA LEU A 494 8.29 4.78 9.27
C LEU A 494 9.55 4.55 8.40
N ALA A 495 9.39 3.93 7.23
CA ALA A 495 10.46 3.84 6.24
C ALA A 495 10.91 5.22 5.72
N LYS A 496 9.98 6.17 5.47
CA LYS A 496 10.30 7.55 5.08
C LYS A 496 11.17 8.32 6.11
N ILE A 497 11.14 7.92 7.39
CA ILE A 497 12.01 8.46 8.46
C ILE A 497 13.21 7.55 8.78
N GLY A 498 13.44 6.54 7.94
CA GLY A 498 14.58 5.64 7.96
C GLY A 498 14.42 4.39 8.83
N ILE A 499 13.29 4.14 9.48
CA ILE A 499 13.12 2.96 10.36
C ILE A 499 12.87 1.71 9.49
N PRO A 500 13.76 0.68 9.52
CA PRO A 500 13.57 -0.57 8.79
C PRO A 500 12.25 -1.24 9.11
N ALA A 501 11.55 -1.71 8.08
CA ALA A 501 10.19 -2.19 8.19
C ALA A 501 9.99 -3.54 7.51
N LEU A 502 9.34 -4.46 8.23
CA LEU A 502 8.88 -5.74 7.71
C LEU A 502 7.35 -5.72 7.52
N TYR A 503 6.91 -6.03 6.31
CA TYR A 503 5.51 -6.33 6.01
C TYR A 503 5.45 -7.69 5.31
N ALA A 504 5.03 -8.73 6.03
CA ALA A 504 5.02 -10.10 5.53
C ALA A 504 3.79 -10.88 5.99
N LYS A 505 3.35 -11.84 5.17
CA LYS A 505 2.20 -12.73 5.41
C LYS A 505 2.28 -13.99 4.55
N GLY A 506 1.43 -14.97 4.81
CA GLY A 506 1.38 -16.21 4.05
C GLY A 506 1.18 -15.94 2.56
N GLY A 507 1.93 -16.67 1.72
CA GLY A 507 1.98 -16.42 0.29
C GLY A 507 0.83 -17.04 -0.50
N VAL A 508 1.15 -17.56 -1.69
CA VAL A 508 0.20 -18.11 -2.65
C VAL A 508 0.31 -19.63 -2.82
N ASP A 509 1.42 -20.27 -2.47
CA ASP A 509 1.62 -21.71 -2.59
C ASP A 509 0.98 -22.49 -1.43
N HIS A 510 -0.35 -22.58 -1.46
CA HIS A 510 -1.16 -23.29 -0.47
C HIS A 510 -0.80 -24.78 -0.40
N ARG A 511 -0.40 -25.29 0.78
CA ARG A 511 0.19 -26.63 0.94
C ARG A 511 -0.64 -27.79 0.39
N GLU A 512 -1.97 -27.68 0.43
CA GLU A 512 -2.89 -28.74 -0.01
C GLU A 512 -3.46 -28.52 -1.43
N LYS A 513 -3.33 -27.30 -2.00
CA LYS A 513 -4.05 -26.89 -3.23
C LYS A 513 -3.15 -26.26 -4.31
N GLY A 514 -1.90 -25.94 -3.96
CA GLY A 514 -0.86 -25.37 -4.81
C GLY A 514 -1.08 -23.90 -5.19
N ARG A 515 0.01 -23.28 -5.69
CA ARG A 515 0.10 -21.87 -6.10
C ARG A 515 -1.07 -21.33 -6.93
N ALA A 516 -1.61 -22.12 -7.84
CA ALA A 516 -2.72 -21.70 -8.70
C ALA A 516 -3.97 -21.30 -7.89
N TYR A 517 -4.26 -22.01 -6.80
CA TYR A 517 -5.39 -21.71 -5.92
C TYR A 517 -5.18 -20.41 -5.13
N GLY A 518 -3.96 -20.16 -4.61
CA GLY A 518 -3.68 -18.92 -3.89
C GLY A 518 -3.73 -17.69 -4.79
N LEU A 519 -3.24 -17.79 -6.03
CA LEU A 519 -3.34 -16.73 -7.04
C LEU A 519 -4.80 -16.44 -7.44
N GLU A 520 -5.62 -17.48 -7.64
CA GLU A 520 -7.05 -17.34 -7.89
C GLU A 520 -7.78 -16.68 -6.71
N TRP A 521 -7.46 -17.10 -5.47
CA TRP A 521 -8.02 -16.51 -4.26
C TRP A 521 -7.66 -15.03 -4.11
N GLN A 522 -6.39 -14.65 -4.33
CA GLN A 522 -5.96 -13.24 -4.26
C GLN A 522 -6.65 -12.38 -5.32
N ALA A 523 -6.78 -12.89 -6.55
CA ALA A 523 -7.50 -12.21 -7.63
C ALA A 523 -8.99 -12.03 -7.26
N GLN A 524 -9.66 -13.09 -6.79
CA GLN A 524 -11.06 -13.01 -6.36
C GLN A 524 -11.24 -12.04 -5.19
N TYR A 525 -10.36 -12.07 -4.19
CA TYR A 525 -10.42 -11.14 -3.06
C TYR A 525 -10.32 -9.69 -3.53
N ARG A 526 -9.32 -9.35 -4.35
CA ARG A 526 -9.16 -8.02 -4.96
C ARG A 526 -10.41 -7.60 -5.76
N ASP A 527 -10.90 -8.49 -6.62
CA ASP A 527 -11.92 -8.15 -7.62
C ASP A 527 -13.34 -8.15 -7.04
N GLU A 528 -13.62 -8.91 -5.98
CA GLU A 528 -14.96 -9.05 -5.38
C GLU A 528 -15.10 -8.47 -3.97
N ARG A 529 -14.04 -8.41 -3.15
CA ARG A 529 -14.13 -8.13 -1.70
C ARG A 529 -13.35 -6.91 -1.21
N TYR A 530 -12.12 -6.71 -1.66
CA TYR A 530 -11.27 -5.58 -1.27
C TYR A 530 -12.01 -4.24 -1.46
N HIS A 531 -12.06 -3.42 -0.39
CA HIS A 531 -12.79 -2.15 -0.31
C HIS A 531 -14.30 -2.26 -0.68
N LYS A 532 -14.92 -3.43 -0.53
CA LYS A 532 -16.33 -3.71 -0.90
C LYS A 532 -17.10 -4.29 0.27
N THR A 533 -18.43 -4.16 0.23
CA THR A 533 -19.36 -4.69 1.24
C THR A 533 -19.42 -6.23 1.30
N ALA A 534 -18.52 -6.93 0.59
CA ALA A 534 -18.36 -8.37 0.60
C ALA A 534 -17.09 -8.82 1.35
N ASP A 535 -16.27 -7.90 1.86
CA ASP A 535 -15.25 -8.22 2.86
C ASP A 535 -15.91 -8.37 4.25
N THR A 536 -16.54 -9.53 4.43
CA THR A 536 -17.20 -9.97 5.67
C THR A 536 -16.54 -11.23 6.18
N TYR A 537 -16.47 -11.41 7.49
CA TYR A 537 -15.97 -12.65 8.11
C TYR A 537 -16.75 -13.87 7.59
N SER A 538 -16.06 -15.00 7.43
CA SER A 538 -16.67 -16.28 7.08
C SER A 538 -16.17 -17.40 8.01
N GLU A 539 -17.07 -18.30 8.39
CA GLU A 539 -16.75 -19.52 9.15
C GLU A 539 -15.97 -20.55 8.30
N ASP A 540 -15.93 -20.37 6.96
CA ASP A 540 -15.19 -21.23 6.04
C ASP A 540 -13.69 -20.89 5.91
N TRP A 541 -13.20 -19.89 6.65
CA TRP A 541 -11.77 -19.50 6.65
C TRP A 541 -10.87 -20.57 7.27
N ASP A 542 -9.71 -20.80 6.66
CA ASP A 542 -8.68 -21.67 7.23
C ASP A 542 -7.59 -20.81 7.88
N LEU A 543 -7.77 -20.57 9.18
CA LEU A 543 -6.92 -19.69 9.97
C LEU A 543 -5.61 -20.35 10.44
N ARG A 544 -5.35 -21.61 10.10
CA ARG A 544 -4.09 -22.31 10.47
C ARG A 544 -2.86 -21.57 9.92
N GLY A 545 -2.95 -21.05 8.69
CA GLY A 545 -1.88 -20.25 8.09
C GLY A 545 -1.65 -18.91 8.80
N VAL A 546 -2.72 -18.27 9.29
CA VAL A 546 -2.62 -17.01 10.04
C VAL A 546 -1.93 -17.20 11.39
N SER A 547 -2.18 -18.32 12.09
CA SER A 547 -1.42 -18.66 13.30
C SER A 547 0.08 -18.79 13.01
N GLU A 548 0.44 -19.54 11.97
CA GLU A 548 1.84 -19.71 11.55
C GLU A 548 2.49 -18.36 11.16
N ASP A 549 1.80 -17.50 10.41
CA ASP A 549 2.28 -16.18 10.01
C ASP A 549 2.53 -15.26 11.22
N LEU A 550 1.60 -15.20 12.17
CA LEU A 550 1.72 -14.37 13.37
C LEU A 550 2.84 -14.88 14.29
N GLU A 551 3.09 -16.19 14.34
CA GLU A 551 4.23 -16.76 15.07
C GLU A 551 5.56 -16.35 14.45
N LEU A 552 5.67 -16.25 13.12
CA LEU A 552 6.87 -15.70 12.46
C LEU A 552 7.09 -14.22 12.83
N LEU A 553 6.04 -13.40 12.75
CA LEU A 553 6.12 -11.97 13.09
C LEU A 553 6.44 -11.73 14.58
N TYR A 554 5.90 -12.58 15.47
CA TYR A 554 6.32 -12.64 16.87
C TYR A 554 7.82 -12.94 16.97
N THR A 555 8.31 -14.01 16.33
CA THR A 555 9.72 -14.42 16.44
C THR A 555 10.68 -13.34 15.96
N VAL A 556 10.40 -12.69 14.83
CA VAL A 556 11.23 -11.57 14.33
C VAL A 556 11.23 -10.40 15.30
N GLY A 557 10.06 -9.93 15.73
CA GLY A 557 9.96 -8.80 16.65
C GLY A 557 10.52 -9.09 18.03
N ARG A 558 10.44 -10.34 18.49
CA ARG A 558 11.03 -10.78 19.75
C ARG A 558 12.54 -10.88 19.68
N GLU A 559 13.11 -11.34 18.56
CA GLU A 559 14.56 -11.35 18.35
C GLU A 559 15.11 -9.92 18.35
N VAL A 560 14.49 -9.00 17.61
CA VAL A 560 14.95 -7.60 17.54
C VAL A 560 14.72 -6.85 18.86
N SER A 561 13.70 -7.19 19.66
CA SER A 561 13.50 -6.56 20.98
C SER A 561 14.34 -7.19 22.09
N GLY A 562 14.78 -8.45 21.94
CA GLY A 562 15.48 -9.24 22.98
C GLY A 562 16.96 -9.55 22.72
N SER A 563 17.59 -8.95 21.71
CA SER A 563 19.00 -9.17 21.37
C SER A 563 19.71 -7.88 20.99
N ASP A 564 21.02 -7.92 20.75
CA ASP A 564 21.77 -6.78 20.18
C ASP A 564 21.58 -6.62 18.65
N ARG A 565 20.74 -7.43 17.97
CA ARG A 565 20.44 -7.22 16.54
C ARG A 565 19.76 -5.85 16.35
N TRP A 566 20.29 -5.06 15.42
CA TRP A 566 19.75 -3.76 15.04
C TRP A 566 19.69 -3.68 13.51
N PRO A 567 18.60 -4.16 12.89
CA PRO A 567 18.49 -4.29 11.45
C PRO A 567 18.68 -2.96 10.71
N GLU A 568 19.16 -3.06 9.47
CA GLU A 568 19.35 -1.95 8.55
C GLU A 568 18.71 -2.20 7.17
N TRP A 569 18.68 -1.14 6.36
CA TRP A 569 18.36 -1.23 4.93
C TRP A 569 19.56 -1.75 4.14
N TYR A 570 19.29 -2.58 3.13
CA TYR A 570 20.34 -3.04 2.22
C TYR A 570 20.93 -1.90 1.38
N GLU A 571 22.11 -2.16 0.80
CA GLU A 571 22.77 -1.19 -0.08
C GLU A 571 21.92 -0.89 -1.32
N GLY A 572 21.80 0.39 -1.69
CA GLY A 572 20.97 0.84 -2.81
C GLY A 572 19.48 1.03 -2.50
N ASN A 573 19.01 0.74 -1.29
CA ASN A 573 17.64 1.04 -0.87
C ASN A 573 17.46 2.54 -0.56
N GLU A 574 16.35 3.12 -1.03
CA GLU A 574 16.07 4.57 -0.98
C GLU A 574 15.99 5.18 0.44
N PHE A 575 15.78 4.35 1.47
CA PHE A 575 15.67 4.81 2.86
C PHE A 575 16.99 4.72 3.65
N LYS A 576 18.02 4.07 3.10
CA LYS A 576 19.30 3.83 3.80
C LYS A 576 19.99 5.09 4.27
N ALA A 577 20.13 6.09 3.39
CA ALA A 577 20.82 7.34 3.73
C ALA A 577 20.10 8.12 4.85
N ILE A 578 18.77 8.02 4.92
CA ILE A 578 17.95 8.64 5.97
C ILE A 578 18.22 7.95 7.31
N ARG A 579 18.23 6.61 7.33
CA ARG A 579 18.56 5.79 8.51
C ARG A 579 19.97 6.05 9.04
N GLU A 580 20.98 6.11 8.17
CA GLU A 580 22.34 6.46 8.58
C GLU A 580 22.47 7.87 9.16
N SER A 581 21.55 8.78 8.82
CA SER A 581 21.48 10.13 9.37
C SER A 581 20.76 10.17 10.71
N SER A 582 19.68 9.39 10.90
CA SER A 582 18.87 9.39 12.13
C SER A 582 19.55 8.68 13.30
N ARG A 583 20.60 7.89 13.04
CA ARG A 583 21.47 7.27 14.05
C ARG A 583 22.60 8.17 14.60
N ARG A 584 22.69 9.45 14.19
CA ARG A 584 23.78 10.38 14.55
C ARG A 584 23.34 11.51 15.49
#